data_AF-A0A258EV31-F1
#
_entry.id   AF-A0A258EV31-F1
#
_cell.length_a   1.000
_cell.length_b   1.000
_cell.length_c   1.000
_cell.angle_alpha   90.00
_cell.angle_beta   90.00
_cell.angle_gamma   90.00
#
_symmetry.space_group_name_H-M   'P 1'
#
loop_
_entity.id
_entity.type
_entity.pdbx_description
1 polymer ?
#
loop_
_entity_poly.entity_id
_entity_poly.type
_entity_poly.pdbx_seq_one_letter_code
_entity_poly.pdbx_strand_id
1 'polypeptide(L)'
;MVSFAQDRDKDTIRTGVIDVVKAYTPSISDAFKVKETPKLDDEVTTNKKDIKYNIFSIPVASTFTPAKGKAAVVEQKAPEKIFDNYATVGVGTYTTILGEVYVSHALSRTESFGGYISHHSSQGGIENLVFDDNFSNSKLNLNYGSHLRDLSWNVEAGALQQTYNWYGVPEFQLDEAEADQLAVNHSFFGAH
;
A
#
# COMPACT_ATOMS: atom_id res chain seq x y z
N MET A 1 -48.81 43.87 63.43
CA MET A 1 -47.48 44.47 63.63
C MET A 1 -46.47 43.51 63.04
N VAL A 2 -45.72 43.93 62.01
CA VAL A 2 -44.73 43.11 61.29
C VAL A 2 -43.35 43.31 61.92
N SER A 3 -42.53 42.27 62.01
CA SER A 3 -41.07 42.37 62.09
C SER A 3 -40.39 41.09 61.59
N PHE A 4 -39.20 41.26 61.00
CA PHE A 4 -38.41 40.31 60.22
C PHE A 4 -37.21 39.71 60.99
N ALA A 5 -36.62 38.66 60.37
CA ALA A 5 -35.23 38.14 60.48
C ALA A 5 -35.04 36.91 61.44
N GLN A 6 -34.20 35.86 61.22
CA GLN A 6 -33.01 35.59 60.39
C GLN A 6 -32.79 34.05 60.11
N ASP A 7 -32.09 33.73 59.00
CA ASP A 7 -30.97 32.79 58.71
C ASP A 7 -30.64 31.50 59.55
N ARG A 8 -30.60 30.29 58.92
CA ARG A 8 -29.40 29.45 58.59
C ARG A 8 -29.57 27.92 58.40
N ASP A 9 -28.85 27.43 57.38
CA ASP A 9 -28.11 26.16 57.14
C ASP A 9 -28.71 24.78 57.46
N LYS A 10 -28.86 23.94 56.41
CA LYS A 10 -28.24 22.59 56.33
C LYS A 10 -28.51 21.84 55.01
N ASP A 11 -27.43 21.34 54.44
CA ASP A 11 -27.27 20.41 53.32
C ASP A 11 -27.83 18.99 53.63
N THR A 12 -28.42 18.28 52.65
CA THR A 12 -28.70 16.84 52.79
C THR A 12 -28.96 16.12 51.44
N ILE A 13 -28.00 15.30 50.97
CA ILE A 13 -28.24 14.18 50.03
C ILE A 13 -28.49 12.90 50.84
N ARG A 14 -29.55 12.13 50.51
CA ARG A 14 -29.88 10.83 51.16
C ARG A 14 -29.54 9.63 50.26
N THR A 15 -28.84 8.67 50.83
CA THR A 15 -28.46 7.36 50.27
C THR A 15 -29.54 6.30 50.51
N GLY A 16 -29.69 5.37 49.56
CA GLY A 16 -30.65 4.26 49.62
C GLY A 16 -30.04 2.94 50.11
N VAL A 17 -30.86 2.09 50.72
CA VAL A 17 -30.52 0.79 51.33
C VAL A 17 -30.97 -0.35 50.42
N ILE A 18 -30.21 -1.45 50.39
CA ILE A 18 -30.57 -2.72 49.71
C ILE A 18 -30.37 -3.86 50.71
N ASP A 19 -31.41 -4.68 50.91
CA ASP A 19 -31.38 -5.88 51.76
C ASP A 19 -31.05 -7.13 50.94
N VAL A 20 -30.15 -7.97 51.46
CA VAL A 20 -29.69 -9.21 50.83
C VAL A 20 -30.07 -10.39 51.70
N VAL A 21 -30.84 -11.34 51.17
CA VAL A 21 -31.22 -12.59 51.86
C VAL A 21 -30.43 -13.76 51.26
N LYS A 22 -29.75 -14.55 52.10
CA LYS A 22 -29.06 -15.80 51.72
C LYS A 22 -29.82 -17.03 52.26
N ALA A 23 -29.80 -18.12 51.51
CA ALA A 23 -30.37 -19.40 51.94
C ALA A 23 -29.46 -20.13 52.95
N TYR A 24 -30.09 -20.94 53.82
CA TYR A 24 -29.50 -21.62 54.97
C TYR A 24 -28.47 -22.70 54.60
N THR A 25 -27.42 -22.82 55.41
CA THR A 25 -26.35 -23.83 55.24
C THR A 25 -26.19 -24.64 56.53
N PRO A 26 -26.69 -25.89 56.61
CA PRO A 26 -26.53 -26.70 57.80
C PRO A 26 -25.11 -27.25 57.92
N SER A 27 -24.61 -27.38 59.16
CA SER A 27 -23.40 -28.13 59.49
C SER A 27 -23.72 -29.21 60.54
N ILE A 28 -23.05 -30.36 60.44
CA ILE A 28 -23.16 -31.48 61.37
C ILE A 28 -21.78 -31.73 61.99
N SER A 29 -21.75 -31.93 63.31
CA SER A 29 -20.53 -32.17 64.08
C SER A 29 -20.15 -33.65 64.13
N ASP A 30 -18.86 -33.92 64.37
CA ASP A 30 -18.17 -35.17 64.06
C ASP A 30 -18.34 -36.25 65.15
N ALA A 31 -18.32 -37.54 64.76
CA ALA A 31 -18.53 -38.66 65.67
C ALA A 31 -17.30 -39.56 65.76
N PHE A 32 -16.82 -39.82 66.98
CA PHE A 32 -15.67 -40.68 67.22
C PHE A 32 -16.06 -42.16 67.32
N LYS A 33 -15.35 -43.00 66.57
CA LYS A 33 -15.57 -44.45 66.50
C LYS A 33 -14.62 -45.18 67.46
N VAL A 34 -15.16 -45.95 68.41
CA VAL A 34 -14.38 -46.95 69.18
C VAL A 34 -13.95 -48.05 68.22
N LYS A 35 -12.64 -48.33 68.16
CA LYS A 35 -12.07 -49.36 67.29
C LYS A 35 -11.65 -50.56 68.13
N GLU A 36 -12.39 -51.66 68.03
CA GLU A 36 -11.85 -52.98 68.31
C GLU A 36 -11.56 -53.67 66.99
N THR A 37 -10.32 -54.14 66.80
CA THR A 37 -9.93 -54.92 65.62
C THR A 37 -9.79 -56.38 66.04
N PRO A 38 -10.76 -57.26 65.74
CA PRO A 38 -10.56 -58.69 65.88
C PRO A 38 -9.52 -59.15 64.85
N LYS A 39 -8.56 -59.96 65.29
CA LYS A 39 -7.59 -60.61 64.40
C LYS A 39 -8.28 -61.78 63.71
N LEU A 40 -8.43 -61.68 62.39
CA LEU A 40 -8.87 -62.77 61.52
C LEU A 40 -7.68 -63.68 61.22
N ASP A 41 -7.83 -64.95 61.56
CA ASP A 41 -6.95 -66.04 61.15
C ASP A 41 -7.72 -66.86 60.12
N ASP A 42 -7.40 -66.69 58.85
CA ASP A 42 -7.95 -67.50 57.77
C ASP A 42 -6.81 -68.01 56.87
N GLU A 43 -6.66 -69.33 56.90
CA GLU A 43 -5.60 -70.17 56.34
C GLU A 43 -5.71 -70.40 54.83
N VAL A 44 -6.03 -69.38 54.01
CA VAL A 44 -5.84 -69.48 52.56
C VAL A 44 -5.38 -68.14 52.00
N THR A 45 -4.06 -68.02 51.94
CA THR A 45 -3.29 -67.00 51.25
C THR A 45 -3.84 -66.70 49.86
N THR A 46 -4.58 -65.59 49.73
CA THR A 46 -4.67 -64.90 48.44
C THR A 46 -3.28 -64.31 48.17
N ASN A 47 -2.38 -65.15 47.64
CA ASN A 47 -1.09 -64.73 47.15
C ASN A 47 -1.32 -63.60 46.14
N LYS A 48 -0.83 -62.40 46.49
CA LYS A 48 -0.88 -61.23 45.61
C LYS A 48 -0.21 -61.64 44.30
N LYS A 49 -0.99 -61.79 43.22
CA LYS A 49 -0.42 -62.13 41.91
C LYS A 49 0.56 -61.03 41.55
N ASP A 50 1.83 -61.39 41.46
CA ASP A 50 2.88 -60.44 41.16
C ASP A 50 2.74 -60.04 39.68
N ILE A 51 2.26 -58.81 39.45
CA ILE A 51 2.05 -58.30 38.10
C ILE A 51 3.42 -57.91 37.56
N LYS A 52 4.02 -58.78 36.75
CA LYS A 52 5.26 -58.48 36.02
C LYS A 52 4.95 -57.51 34.89
N TYR A 53 5.14 -56.21 35.15
CA TYR A 53 5.18 -55.21 34.09
C TYR A 53 6.52 -55.33 33.36
N ASN A 54 6.48 -55.69 32.07
CA ASN A 54 7.67 -55.61 31.23
C ASN A 54 7.64 -54.26 30.50
N ILE A 55 8.29 -53.25 31.09
CA ILE A 55 8.42 -51.94 30.45
C ILE A 55 9.58 -52.04 29.46
N PHE A 56 9.26 -52.18 28.17
CA PHE A 56 10.25 -52.03 27.11
C PHE A 56 10.59 -50.55 26.96
N SER A 57 11.48 -50.07 27.82
CA SER A 57 11.99 -48.69 27.79
C SER A 57 13.08 -48.59 26.74
N ILE A 58 12.68 -48.73 25.48
CA ILE A 58 13.55 -48.38 24.35
C ILE A 58 13.42 -46.86 24.21
N PRO A 59 14.49 -46.08 24.34
CA PRO A 59 14.40 -44.65 24.13
C PRO A 59 13.93 -44.40 22.69
N VAL A 60 12.76 -43.79 22.52
CA VAL A 60 12.37 -43.24 21.23
C VAL A 60 13.18 -41.96 21.06
N ALA A 61 14.31 -42.09 20.35
CA ALA A 61 15.07 -40.93 19.93
C ALA A 61 14.14 -40.02 19.13
N SER A 62 13.99 -38.77 19.56
CA SER A 62 13.22 -37.78 18.82
C SER A 62 13.84 -37.62 17.44
N THR A 63 13.15 -38.08 16.40
CA THR A 63 13.55 -37.83 15.00
C THR A 63 13.13 -36.43 14.56
N PHE A 64 12.52 -35.65 15.44
CA PHE A 64 12.08 -34.31 15.17
C PHE A 64 13.28 -33.36 15.11
N THR A 65 13.81 -33.19 13.91
CA THR A 65 14.79 -32.16 13.61
C THR A 65 14.01 -31.00 12.97
N PRO A 66 13.61 -29.97 13.73
CA PRO A 66 12.84 -28.87 13.16
C PRO A 66 13.68 -28.18 12.10
N ALA A 67 13.14 -28.09 10.88
CA ALA A 67 13.76 -27.29 9.84
C ALA A 67 13.73 -25.82 10.28
N LYS A 68 14.90 -25.25 10.61
CA LYS A 68 15.02 -23.81 10.84
C LYS A 68 14.56 -23.11 9.57
N GLY A 69 13.60 -22.20 9.68
CA GLY A 69 13.10 -21.41 8.56
C GLY A 69 14.27 -20.72 7.86
N LYS A 70 14.53 -21.09 6.60
CA LYS A 70 15.52 -20.40 5.78
C LYS A 70 14.87 -19.12 5.27
N ALA A 71 15.55 -17.99 5.42
CA ALA A 71 15.10 -16.74 4.80
C ALA A 71 15.01 -16.95 3.28
N ALA A 72 13.89 -16.54 2.69
CA ALA A 72 13.74 -16.57 1.24
C ALA A 72 14.83 -15.68 0.64
N VAL A 73 15.65 -16.25 -0.23
CA VAL A 73 16.63 -15.48 -0.99
C VAL A 73 15.82 -14.73 -2.05
N VAL A 74 15.76 -13.40 -1.92
CA VAL A 74 15.17 -12.55 -2.95
C VAL A 74 16.09 -12.63 -4.16
N GLU A 75 15.56 -13.08 -5.30
CA GLU A 75 16.29 -13.01 -6.56
C GLU A 75 16.61 -11.55 -6.86
N GLN A 76 17.89 -11.19 -6.80
CA GLN A 76 18.33 -9.87 -7.25
C GLN A 76 18.15 -9.82 -8.77
N LYS A 77 17.27 -8.94 -9.22
CA LYS A 77 17.11 -8.62 -10.64
C LYS A 77 18.49 -8.23 -11.18
N ALA A 78 18.86 -8.77 -12.34
CA ALA A 78 20.08 -8.37 -13.03
C ALA A 78 20.09 -6.83 -13.19
N PRO A 79 21.24 -6.15 -12.98
CA PRO A 79 21.32 -4.72 -13.14
C PRO A 79 20.89 -4.33 -14.56
N GLU A 80 20.01 -3.33 -14.66
CA GLU A 80 19.55 -2.85 -15.96
C GLU A 80 20.71 -2.18 -16.70
N LYS A 81 20.78 -2.42 -18.01
CA LYS A 81 21.78 -1.77 -18.86
C LYS A 81 21.38 -0.32 -19.03
N ILE A 82 22.13 0.58 -18.40
CA ILE A 82 21.95 2.03 -18.56
C ILE A 82 22.71 2.45 -19.82
N PHE A 83 22.05 3.22 -20.67
CA PHE A 83 22.65 3.80 -21.86
C PHE A 83 22.61 5.32 -21.73
N ASP A 84 23.71 5.99 -22.09
CA ASP A 84 23.80 7.46 -22.05
C ASP A 84 22.91 8.11 -23.12
N ASN A 85 22.66 7.39 -24.22
CA ASN A 85 21.87 7.84 -25.37
C ASN A 85 20.83 6.78 -25.69
N TYR A 86 19.63 7.21 -26.06
CA TYR A 86 18.60 6.31 -26.56
C TYR A 86 17.81 6.96 -27.68
N ALA A 87 17.26 6.10 -28.54
CA ALA A 87 16.32 6.50 -29.57
C ALA A 87 15.13 5.54 -29.53
N THR A 88 13.93 6.11 -29.57
CA THR A 88 12.68 5.39 -29.54
C THR A 88 11.87 5.78 -30.77
N VAL A 89 11.33 4.79 -31.47
CA VAL A 89 10.39 5.01 -32.57
C VAL A 89 9.16 4.15 -32.30
N GLY A 90 7.99 4.76 -32.43
CA GLY A 90 6.70 4.14 -32.18
C GLY A 90 5.74 4.41 -33.32
N VAL A 91 4.87 3.43 -33.59
CA VAL A 91 3.73 3.58 -34.49
C VAL A 91 2.48 3.13 -33.75
N GLY A 92 1.36 3.80 -34.00
CA GLY A 92 0.10 3.57 -33.31
C GLY A 92 -1.11 3.65 -34.23
N THR A 93 -2.29 3.60 -33.61
CA THR A 93 -3.58 3.79 -34.28
C THR A 93 -3.68 5.17 -34.92
N TYR A 94 -4.58 5.33 -35.90
CA TYR A 94 -4.79 6.62 -36.60
C TYR A 94 -3.53 7.17 -37.27
N THR A 95 -2.65 6.26 -37.71
CA THR A 95 -1.34 6.61 -38.30
C THR A 95 -0.51 7.49 -37.35
N THR A 96 -0.58 7.20 -36.05
CA THR A 96 0.21 7.90 -35.05
C THR A 96 1.67 7.48 -35.17
N ILE A 97 2.58 8.44 -35.25
CA ILE A 97 4.02 8.21 -35.23
C ILE A 97 4.64 8.93 -34.04
N LEU A 98 5.58 8.26 -33.38
CA LEU A 98 6.39 8.79 -32.29
C LEU A 98 7.85 8.58 -32.64
N GLY A 99 8.66 9.63 -32.54
CA GLY A 99 10.11 9.56 -32.67
C GLY A 99 10.74 10.39 -31.57
N GLU A 100 11.60 9.77 -30.76
CA GLU A 100 12.30 10.42 -29.66
C GLU A 100 13.77 10.05 -29.73
N VAL A 101 14.65 11.05 -29.58
CA VAL A 101 16.09 10.85 -29.50
C VAL A 101 16.61 11.67 -28.35
N TYR A 102 17.31 11.01 -27.44
CA TYR A 102 18.01 11.63 -26.35
C TYR A 102 19.49 11.31 -26.47
N VAL A 103 20.30 12.36 -26.42
CA VAL A 103 21.75 12.25 -26.39
C VAL A 103 22.31 12.98 -25.18
N SER A 104 23.25 12.35 -24.49
CA SER A 104 23.98 12.93 -23.37
C SER A 104 25.45 12.60 -23.48
N HIS A 105 26.30 13.60 -23.28
CA HIS A 105 27.73 13.48 -23.39
C HIS A 105 28.44 14.27 -22.29
N ALA A 106 29.30 13.59 -21.53
CA ALA A 106 30.19 14.24 -20.58
C ALA A 106 31.42 14.80 -21.32
N LEU A 107 31.53 16.12 -21.41
CA LEU A 107 32.67 16.80 -22.02
C LEU A 107 33.91 16.72 -21.11
N SER A 108 33.70 16.65 -19.79
CA SER A 108 34.76 16.54 -18.78
C SER A 108 34.19 15.97 -17.48
N ARG A 109 35.03 15.74 -16.46
CA ARG A 109 34.59 15.24 -15.14
C ARG A 109 33.55 16.16 -14.45
N THR A 110 33.50 17.41 -14.87
CA THR A 110 32.66 18.47 -14.29
C THR A 110 31.66 19.03 -15.29
N GLU A 111 31.71 18.66 -16.57
CA GLU A 111 30.90 19.30 -17.61
C GLU A 111 30.17 18.28 -18.47
N SER A 112 28.92 18.59 -18.79
CA SER A 112 28.05 17.72 -19.58
C SER A 112 27.17 18.53 -20.51
N PHE A 113 26.90 17.96 -21.68
CA PHE A 113 25.98 18.48 -22.66
C PHE A 113 24.94 17.40 -22.96
N GLY A 114 23.69 17.81 -23.11
CA GLY A 114 22.61 16.93 -23.52
C GLY A 114 21.71 17.60 -24.55
N GLY A 115 21.07 16.75 -25.35
CA GLY A 115 20.13 17.15 -26.38
C GLY A 115 18.97 16.17 -26.44
N TYR A 116 17.78 16.70 -26.58
CA TYR A 116 16.55 15.94 -26.69
C TYR A 116 15.73 16.47 -27.86
N ILE A 117 15.33 15.59 -28.75
CA ILE A 117 14.37 15.89 -29.81
C ILE A 117 13.25 14.87 -29.76
N SER A 118 12.01 15.34 -29.82
CA SER A 118 10.84 14.48 -29.93
C SER A 118 9.88 14.98 -30.98
N HIS A 119 9.28 14.07 -31.73
CA HIS A 119 8.21 14.33 -32.66
C HIS A 119 7.10 13.31 -32.43
N HIS A 120 5.90 13.79 -32.16
CA HIS A 120 4.72 12.96 -31.96
C HIS A 120 3.58 13.54 -32.77
N SER A 121 3.07 12.79 -33.74
CA SER A 121 1.98 13.25 -34.60
C SER A 121 1.02 12.13 -34.94
N SER A 122 -0.23 12.51 -35.21
CA SER A 122 -1.29 11.61 -35.67
C SER A 122 -1.98 12.26 -36.87
N GLN A 123 -2.18 11.49 -37.93
CA GLN A 123 -2.99 11.91 -39.08
C GLN A 123 -4.49 11.89 -38.77
N GLY A 124 -4.89 11.26 -37.67
CA GLY A 124 -6.29 11.16 -37.29
C GLY A 124 -7.05 10.10 -38.11
N GLY A 125 -8.36 10.33 -38.27
CA GLY A 125 -9.26 9.43 -39.00
C GLY A 125 -10.27 8.73 -38.11
N ILE A 126 -10.69 9.38 -37.03
CA ILE A 126 -11.84 8.93 -36.23
C ILE A 126 -13.12 9.07 -37.08
N GLU A 127 -13.89 7.98 -37.17
CA GLU A 127 -15.17 7.97 -37.89
C GLU A 127 -16.25 8.81 -37.16
N ASN A 128 -17.18 9.37 -37.93
CA ASN A 128 -18.31 10.19 -37.43
C ASN A 128 -17.89 11.50 -36.73
N LEU A 129 -16.78 12.07 -37.16
CA LEU A 129 -16.32 13.37 -36.70
C LEU A 129 -16.53 14.43 -37.79
N VAL A 130 -17.09 15.58 -37.41
CA VAL A 130 -17.34 16.72 -38.32
C VAL A 130 -16.06 17.52 -38.59
N PHE A 131 -15.13 17.52 -37.64
CA PHE A 131 -13.88 18.28 -37.70
C PHE A 131 -12.66 17.36 -37.69
N ASP A 132 -11.54 17.81 -38.23
CA ASP A 132 -10.29 17.04 -38.22
C ASP A 132 -9.78 16.79 -36.78
N ASP A 133 -9.26 15.60 -36.50
CA ASP A 133 -8.68 15.19 -35.21
C ASP A 133 -7.14 15.10 -35.21
N ASN A 134 -6.50 15.55 -36.28
CA ASN A 134 -5.05 15.45 -36.41
C ASN A 134 -4.32 16.33 -35.37
N PHE A 135 -3.11 15.92 -35.00
CA PHE A 135 -2.22 16.71 -34.15
C PHE A 135 -0.76 16.45 -34.47
N SER A 136 0.10 17.40 -34.11
CA SER A 136 1.55 17.27 -34.16
C SER A 136 2.19 18.01 -32.99
N ASN A 137 3.21 17.41 -32.38
CA ASN A 137 3.97 17.98 -31.29
C ASN A 137 5.46 17.69 -31.50
N SER A 138 6.22 18.74 -31.78
CA SER A 138 7.66 18.70 -31.97
C SER A 138 8.35 19.47 -30.85
N LYS A 139 9.32 18.85 -30.20
CA LYS A 139 10.10 19.45 -29.11
C LYS A 139 11.58 19.30 -29.39
N LEU A 140 12.33 20.34 -29.10
CA LEU A 140 13.79 20.34 -29.11
C LEU A 140 14.25 20.99 -27.81
N ASN A 141 15.03 20.29 -27.00
CA ASN A 141 15.65 20.83 -25.79
C ASN A 141 17.15 20.55 -25.82
N LEU A 142 17.93 21.55 -25.44
CA LEU A 142 19.38 21.48 -25.30
C LEU A 142 19.75 21.89 -23.88
N ASN A 143 20.64 21.15 -23.24
CA ASN A 143 21.09 21.44 -21.90
C ASN A 143 22.62 21.39 -21.81
N TYR A 144 23.20 22.35 -21.09
CA TYR A 144 24.61 22.38 -20.72
C TYR A 144 24.73 22.57 -19.22
N GLY A 145 25.52 21.73 -18.55
CA GLY A 145 25.72 21.79 -17.11
C GLY A 145 27.19 21.71 -16.74
N SER A 146 27.61 22.54 -15.78
CA SER A 146 28.96 22.54 -15.21
C SER A 146 28.89 22.49 -13.68
N HIS A 147 29.59 21.51 -13.09
CA HIS A 147 29.65 21.22 -11.66
C HIS A 147 31.10 21.32 -11.19
N LEU A 148 31.50 22.51 -10.74
CA LEU A 148 32.80 22.77 -10.12
C LEU A 148 32.71 22.48 -8.61
N ARG A 149 33.85 22.53 -7.92
CA ARG A 149 33.92 22.22 -6.46
C ARG A 149 33.03 23.14 -5.63
N ASP A 150 33.00 24.42 -5.96
CA ASP A 150 32.36 25.47 -5.16
C ASP A 150 31.20 26.16 -5.91
N LEU A 151 30.88 25.73 -7.14
CA LEU A 151 29.85 26.34 -8.00
C LEU A 151 29.26 25.30 -8.96
N SER A 152 27.93 25.24 -9.06
CA SER A 152 27.23 24.46 -10.09
C SER A 152 26.26 25.37 -10.85
N TRP A 153 26.27 25.29 -12.17
CA TRP A 153 25.36 26.06 -13.02
C TRP A 153 24.91 25.22 -14.22
N ASN A 154 23.70 25.48 -14.69
CA ASN A 154 23.13 24.87 -15.88
C ASN A 154 22.47 25.95 -16.75
N VAL A 155 22.54 25.74 -18.06
CA VAL A 155 21.84 26.54 -19.06
C VAL A 155 21.03 25.57 -19.91
N GLU A 156 19.77 25.89 -20.11
CA GLU A 156 18.84 25.12 -20.94
C GLU A 156 18.25 26.06 -21.98
N ALA A 157 18.01 25.52 -23.17
CA ALA A 157 17.31 26.18 -24.24
C ALA A 157 16.37 25.17 -24.91
N GLY A 158 15.09 25.51 -25.00
CA GLY A 158 14.04 24.64 -25.50
C GLY A 158 13.15 25.35 -26.51
N ALA A 159 12.73 24.63 -27.53
CA ALA A 159 11.75 25.07 -28.52
C ALA A 159 10.66 24.00 -28.69
N LEU A 160 9.41 24.46 -28.79
CA LEU A 160 8.22 23.63 -28.94
C LEU A 160 7.40 24.17 -30.11
N GLN A 161 6.95 23.26 -30.97
CA GLN A 161 5.91 23.52 -31.96
C GLN A 161 4.81 22.48 -31.78
N GLN A 162 3.59 22.94 -31.51
CA GLN A 162 2.44 22.08 -31.33
C GLN A 162 1.28 22.56 -32.19
N THR A 163 0.67 21.65 -32.93
CA THR A 163 -0.59 21.89 -33.67
C THR A 163 -1.61 20.85 -33.23
N TYR A 164 -2.83 21.28 -32.95
CA TYR A 164 -3.92 20.37 -32.57
C TYR A 164 -5.25 20.98 -33.01
N ASN A 165 -6.25 20.11 -33.15
CA ASN A 165 -7.61 20.52 -33.41
C ASN A 165 -8.51 20.16 -32.22
N TRP A 166 -9.51 21.00 -31.95
CA TRP A 166 -10.60 20.63 -31.04
C TRP A 166 -11.69 19.87 -31.78
N TYR A 167 -12.21 18.82 -31.15
CA TYR A 167 -13.26 17.99 -31.72
C TYR A 167 -14.18 17.48 -30.61
N GLY A 168 -15.34 16.93 -31.02
CA GLY A 168 -16.35 16.41 -30.09
C GLY A 168 -17.50 17.39 -29.85
N VAL A 169 -18.24 17.70 -30.91
CA VAL A 169 -19.47 18.51 -30.83
C VAL A 169 -20.65 17.59 -30.48
N PRO A 170 -21.57 18.00 -29.59
CA PRO A 170 -22.78 17.23 -29.31
C PRO A 170 -23.63 17.01 -30.56
N GLU A 171 -24.25 15.83 -30.69
CA GLU A 171 -24.96 15.41 -31.91
C GLU A 171 -26.06 16.38 -32.36
N PHE A 172 -26.74 17.03 -31.41
CA PHE A 172 -27.80 18.01 -31.68
C PHE A 172 -27.29 19.38 -32.19
N GLN A 173 -25.98 19.61 -32.19
CA GLN A 173 -25.31 20.84 -32.60
C GLN A 173 -24.40 20.66 -33.82
N LEU A 174 -24.36 19.47 -34.42
CA LEU A 174 -23.45 19.18 -35.54
C LEU A 174 -23.75 20.05 -36.76
N ASP A 175 -25.03 20.16 -37.14
CA ASP A 175 -25.46 20.93 -38.31
C ASP A 175 -25.13 22.43 -38.17
N GLU A 176 -25.29 22.98 -36.96
CA GLU A 176 -24.95 24.38 -36.66
C GLU A 176 -23.43 24.59 -36.64
N ALA A 177 -22.68 23.66 -36.03
CA ALA A 177 -21.22 23.76 -35.95
C ALA A 177 -20.55 23.64 -37.33
N GLU A 178 -21.09 22.80 -38.23
CA GLU A 178 -20.61 22.68 -39.60
C GLU A 178 -20.93 23.94 -40.42
N ALA A 179 -22.12 24.52 -40.25
CA ALA A 179 -22.52 25.76 -40.91
C ALA A 179 -21.68 26.98 -40.47
N ASP A 180 -21.27 27.02 -39.19
CA ASP A 180 -20.50 28.12 -38.60
C ASP A 180 -19.00 28.09 -38.94
N GLN A 181 -18.50 27.03 -39.60
CA GLN A 181 -17.08 26.87 -39.97
C GLN A 181 -16.12 27.18 -38.81
N LEU A 182 -16.40 26.59 -37.64
CA LEU A 182 -15.66 26.89 -36.42
C LEU A 182 -14.14 26.67 -36.63
N ALA A 183 -13.35 27.68 -36.30
CA ALA A 183 -11.90 27.61 -36.35
C ALA A 183 -11.39 26.76 -35.18
N VAL A 184 -11.35 25.45 -35.38
CA VAL A 184 -10.92 24.45 -34.37
C VAL A 184 -9.42 24.20 -34.36
N ASN A 185 -8.68 24.66 -35.37
CA ASN A 185 -7.24 24.47 -35.47
C ASN A 185 -6.48 25.47 -34.61
N HIS A 186 -5.55 24.96 -33.82
CA HIS A 186 -4.67 25.75 -32.98
C HIS A 186 -3.21 25.39 -33.24
N SER A 187 -2.38 26.42 -33.40
CA SER A 187 -0.93 26.30 -33.49
C SER A 187 -0.27 27.09 -32.37
N PHE A 188 0.64 26.43 -31.64
CA PHE A 188 1.42 27.01 -30.56
C PHE A 188 2.91 26.87 -30.85
N PHE A 189 3.63 27.98 -30.65
CA PHE A 189 5.08 28.01 -30.68
C PHE A 189 5.56 28.53 -29.34
N GLY A 190 6.48 27.79 -28.72
CA GLY A 190 7.09 28.17 -27.46
C GLY A 190 8.61 28.09 -27.54
N ALA A 191 9.27 28.99 -26.82
CA ALA A 191 10.70 28.91 -26.57
C ALA A 191 10.96 29.21 -25.09
N HIS A 192 11.92 28.54 -24.48
CA HIS A 192 12.37 28.78 -23.10
C HIS A 192 13.87 28.53 -22.95
#